data_AF-A0ABD6J496-F1
#
_entry.id   AF-A0ABD6J496-F1
#
_cell.length_a   1.000
_cell.length_b   1.000
_cell.length_c   1.000
_cell.angle_alpha   90.00
_cell.angle_beta   90.00
_cell.angle_gamma   90.00
#
_symmetry.space_group_name_H-M   'P 1'
#
loop_
_entity.id
_entity.type
_entity.pdbx_description
1 polymer ?
#
loop_
_entity_poly.entity_id
_entity_poly.type
_entity_poly.pdbx_seq_one_letter_code
_entity_poly.pdbx_strand_id
1 'polypeptide(L)'
;MADSKMFITNGIEIEKIGVAIQGFLREKKGLHAEGMKTPQGYLVQAKEEEGWKKFTGMDTSIQIQMFPAGDNQVMINVGQGAWIDKAGAATVGAIAFAPLAVTAGIGAWMQKKLPGEIFDFVERFILSGGKSVTVSMAASLDKQDGQVLCPSCSAANPEGAKFCTVCGSKLGKECPSCGGAIGLDTKFCPNCGANVQEEERKSSIKNCPQCSNECAVSAKFCTECGHKFEA
;
A
#
# COMPACT_ATOMS: atom_id res chain seq x y z
N MET A 1 -1.28 15.22 26.79
CA MET A 1 -0.32 15.83 25.84
C MET A 1 -0.81 15.46 24.45
N ALA A 2 -0.84 16.41 23.51
CA ALA A 2 -1.18 16.11 22.13
C ALA A 2 0.08 15.61 21.42
N ASP A 3 -0.02 14.51 20.67
CA ASP A 3 1.06 14.00 19.85
C ASP A 3 1.09 14.78 18.54
N SER A 4 2.28 15.21 18.10
CA SER A 4 2.43 16.10 16.95
C SER A 4 3.50 15.57 16.00
N LYS A 5 3.23 15.55 14.69
CA LYS A 5 4.22 15.19 13.66
C LYS A 5 4.02 16.05 12.40
N MET A 6 5.14 16.44 11.79
CA MET A 6 5.17 17.19 10.52
C MET A 6 5.34 16.21 9.36
N PHE A 7 4.66 16.49 8.25
CA PHE A 7 4.70 15.69 7.03
C PHE A 7 4.92 16.58 5.81
N ILE A 8 5.68 16.06 4.83
CA ILE A 8 5.84 16.68 3.50
C ILE A 8 4.77 16.11 2.59
N THR A 9 3.86 16.92 2.06
CA THR A 9 2.64 16.45 1.39
C THR A 9 2.81 16.11 -0.09
N ASN A 10 3.92 16.46 -0.73
CA ASN A 10 4.18 16.15 -2.16
C ASN A 10 3.04 16.56 -3.11
N GLY A 11 2.36 17.67 -2.83
CA GLY A 11 1.26 18.25 -3.60
C GLY A 11 -0.12 17.78 -3.16
N ILE A 12 -0.19 16.90 -2.14
CA ILE A 12 -1.46 16.40 -1.62
C ILE A 12 -2.12 17.46 -0.74
N GLU A 13 -3.36 17.79 -1.07
CA GLU A 13 -4.17 18.75 -0.31
C GLU A 13 -4.51 18.22 1.08
N ILE A 14 -4.47 19.09 2.09
CA ILE A 14 -4.77 18.75 3.50
C ILE A 14 -6.15 18.11 3.65
N GLU A 15 -7.13 18.55 2.85
CA GLU A 15 -8.48 17.98 2.86
C GLU A 15 -8.49 16.51 2.44
N LYS A 16 -7.67 16.13 1.44
CA LYS A 16 -7.55 14.73 1.03
C LYS A 16 -6.93 13.87 2.12
N ILE A 17 -5.95 14.41 2.84
CA ILE A 17 -5.35 13.75 4.01
C ILE A 17 -6.43 13.57 5.10
N GLY A 18 -7.24 14.60 5.37
CA GLY A 18 -8.32 14.53 6.35
C GLY A 18 -9.41 13.52 5.98
N VAL A 19 -9.80 13.43 4.71
CA VAL A 19 -10.75 12.41 4.22
C VAL A 19 -10.15 11.01 4.34
N ALA A 20 -8.88 10.83 4.02
CA ALA A 20 -8.20 9.55 4.15
C ALA A 20 -8.13 9.09 5.62
N ILE A 21 -7.83 10.00 6.55
CA ILE A 21 -7.81 9.71 7.99
C ILE A 21 -9.21 9.30 8.48
N GLN A 22 -10.28 9.98 8.05
CA GLN A 22 -11.65 9.57 8.37
C GLN A 22 -11.94 8.13 7.92
N GLY A 23 -11.55 7.78 6.69
CA GLY A 23 -11.69 6.42 6.16
C GLY A 23 -10.93 5.40 7.00
N PHE A 24 -9.67 5.69 7.34
CA PHE A 24 -8.87 4.84 8.23
C PHE A 24 -9.54 4.61 9.60
N LEU A 25 -10.05 5.67 10.23
CA LEU A 25 -10.70 5.58 11.54
C LEU A 25 -12.01 4.78 11.47
N ARG A 26 -12.81 4.96 10.42
CA ARG A 26 -14.05 4.19 10.21
C ARG A 26 -13.75 2.72 9.93
N GLU A 27 -12.91 2.45 8.95
CA GLU A 27 -12.74 1.10 8.43
C GLU A 27 -11.78 0.23 9.25
N LYS A 28 -10.69 0.81 9.77
CA LYS A 28 -9.66 0.05 10.50
C LYS A 28 -9.80 0.15 12.00
N LYS A 29 -10.48 1.18 12.51
CA LYS A 29 -10.69 1.38 13.95
C LYS A 29 -12.13 1.20 14.39
N GLY A 30 -13.09 1.08 13.47
CA GLY A 30 -14.50 0.93 13.83
C GLY A 30 -15.06 2.14 14.56
N LEU A 31 -14.50 3.33 14.31
CA LEU A 31 -14.89 4.57 14.96
C LEU A 31 -15.84 5.37 14.06
N HIS A 32 -16.80 6.06 14.67
CA HIS A 32 -17.49 7.15 14.00
C HIS A 32 -16.53 8.33 13.86
N ALA A 33 -16.22 8.74 12.63
CA ALA A 33 -15.25 9.80 12.36
C ALA A 33 -15.79 10.88 11.41
N GLU A 34 -15.78 12.13 11.83
CA GLU A 34 -16.23 13.27 11.01
C GLU A 34 -15.09 14.26 10.73
N GLY A 35 -15.11 14.85 9.54
CA GLY A 35 -14.14 15.84 9.11
C GLY A 35 -14.79 17.16 8.73
N MET A 36 -14.09 18.25 9.00
CA MET A 36 -14.56 19.61 8.73
C MET A 36 -13.39 20.54 8.43
N LYS A 37 -13.63 21.49 7.54
CA LYS A 37 -12.69 22.60 7.30
C LYS A 37 -12.75 23.55 8.49
N THR A 38 -11.60 24.08 8.87
CA THR A 38 -11.46 25.13 9.89
C THR A 38 -10.76 26.34 9.27
N PRO A 39 -10.84 27.53 9.87
CA PRO A 39 -10.10 28.69 9.38
C PRO A 39 -8.58 28.47 9.31
N GLN A 40 -8.05 27.56 10.12
CA GLN A 40 -6.61 27.28 10.23
C GLN A 40 -6.19 26.00 9.47
N GLY A 41 -7.13 25.24 8.90
CA GLY A 41 -6.83 24.00 8.17
C GLY A 41 -8.00 23.01 8.17
N TYR A 42 -7.78 21.81 8.68
CA TYR A 42 -8.76 20.73 8.69
C TYR A 42 -8.78 20.00 10.03
N LEU A 43 -9.98 19.65 10.50
CA LEU A 43 -10.18 18.91 11.74
C LEU A 43 -10.87 17.59 11.41
N VAL A 44 -10.34 16.49 11.95
CA VAL A 44 -11.03 15.20 12.02
C VAL A 44 -11.32 14.90 13.49
N GLN A 45 -12.54 14.46 13.78
CA GLN A 45 -12.95 14.01 15.11
C GLN A 45 -13.44 12.58 15.05
N ALA A 46 -13.15 11.76 16.06
CA ALA A 46 -13.60 10.37 16.09
C ALA A 46 -14.01 9.89 17.50
N LYS A 47 -15.03 9.04 17.57
CA LYS A 47 -15.55 8.40 18.79
C LYS A 47 -16.08 6.99 18.51
N GLU A 48 -16.20 6.14 19.53
CA GLU A 48 -16.83 4.82 19.42
C GLU A 48 -18.36 4.95 19.27
N GLU A 49 -18.99 4.07 18.48
CA GLU A 49 -20.41 4.18 18.13
C GLU A 49 -21.34 3.32 19.01
N GLU A 50 -20.83 2.42 19.85
CA GLU A 50 -21.66 1.58 20.75
C GLU A 50 -21.08 1.44 22.16
N GLY A 51 -21.78 2.01 23.16
CA GLY A 51 -21.62 1.61 24.56
C GLY A 51 -21.33 2.71 25.58
N TRP A 52 -21.05 3.96 25.18
CA TRP A 52 -20.85 5.02 26.16
C TRP A 52 -22.18 5.57 26.69
N LYS A 53 -22.63 5.00 27.81
CA LYS A 53 -23.58 5.65 28.69
C LYS A 53 -23.08 7.08 28.95
N LYS A 54 -23.94 8.05 28.63
CA LYS A 54 -23.89 9.48 28.98
C LYS A 54 -23.61 9.70 30.48
N PHE A 55 -22.40 9.43 30.96
CA PHE A 55 -22.10 9.52 32.40
C PHE A 55 -21.36 10.79 32.79
N THR A 56 -20.89 11.60 31.85
CA THR A 56 -20.11 12.81 32.16
C THR A 56 -20.42 14.00 31.26
N GLY A 57 -21.65 14.16 30.74
CA GLY A 57 -22.14 15.40 30.12
C GLY A 57 -21.34 16.01 28.93
N MET A 58 -20.24 15.40 28.49
CA MET A 58 -19.40 15.82 27.38
C MET A 58 -19.15 14.60 26.50
N ASP A 59 -19.60 14.65 25.26
CA ASP A 59 -19.24 13.67 24.23
C ASP A 59 -17.74 13.82 23.96
N THR A 60 -16.92 12.97 24.57
CA THR A 60 -15.46 12.98 24.36
C THR A 60 -15.11 12.38 23.00
N SER A 61 -14.11 12.98 22.36
CA SER A 61 -13.67 12.60 21.01
C SER A 61 -12.15 12.68 20.88
N ILE A 62 -11.59 11.81 20.06
CA ILE A 62 -10.25 12.00 19.51
C ILE A 62 -10.34 13.14 18.49
N GLN A 63 -9.38 14.05 18.51
CA GLN A 63 -9.29 15.14 17.57
C GLN A 63 -7.94 15.13 16.87
N ILE A 64 -7.97 15.22 15.54
CA ILE A 64 -6.81 15.32 14.67
C ILE A 64 -6.90 16.66 13.94
N GLN A 65 -6.06 17.60 14.35
CA GLN A 65 -5.96 18.92 13.75
C GLN A 65 -4.82 18.91 12.73
N MET A 66 -5.08 19.46 11.55
CA MET A 66 -4.11 19.57 10.47
C MET A 66 -4.05 21.03 10.03
N PHE A 67 -2.87 21.62 10.03
CA PHE A 67 -2.64 22.98 9.57
C PHE A 67 -1.40 23.05 8.67
N PRO A 68 -1.40 23.96 7.68
CA PRO A 68 -0.24 24.18 6.85
C PRO A 68 0.93 24.68 7.71
N ALA A 69 2.11 24.08 7.54
CA ALA A 69 3.32 24.42 8.28
C ALA A 69 4.46 24.98 7.41
N GLY A 70 4.20 25.16 6.11
CA GLY A 70 5.14 25.64 5.12
C GLY A 70 4.73 25.17 3.73
N ASP A 71 5.56 25.48 2.72
CA ASP A 71 5.34 24.97 1.37
C ASP A 71 5.30 23.45 1.40
N ASN A 72 4.17 22.90 0.96
CA ASN A 72 3.99 21.46 0.84
C ASN A 72 4.20 20.70 2.16
N GLN A 73 3.90 21.34 3.29
CA GLN A 73 4.07 20.77 4.63
C GLN A 73 2.79 20.91 5.44
N VAL A 74 2.44 19.85 6.16
CA VAL A 74 1.31 19.82 7.10
C VAL A 74 1.80 19.38 8.47
N MET A 75 1.38 20.11 9.50
CA MET A 75 1.53 19.67 10.88
C MET A 75 0.23 19.01 11.32
N ILE A 76 0.35 17.80 11.88
CA ILE A 76 -0.78 17.02 12.38
C ILE A 76 -0.64 16.86 13.89
N ASN A 77 -1.65 17.33 14.61
CA ASN A 77 -1.75 17.22 16.06
C ASN A 77 -2.90 16.29 16.42
N VAL A 78 -2.63 15.27 17.23
CA VAL A 78 -3.62 14.28 17.70
C VAL A 78 -3.80 14.47 19.21
N GLY A 79 -5.04 14.62 19.66
CA GLY A 79 -5.37 14.67 21.07
C GLY A 79 -6.83 14.38 21.36
N GLN A 80 -7.30 14.82 22.53
CA GLN A 80 -8.66 14.56 23.01
C GLN A 80 -9.37 15.88 23.29
N GLY A 81 -10.66 15.94 22.98
CA GLY A 81 -11.49 17.11 23.22
C GLY A 81 -12.98 16.79 23.13
N ALA A 82 -13.82 17.78 23.42
CA ALA A 82 -15.26 17.66 23.22
C ALA A 82 -15.58 17.48 21.73
N TRP A 83 -16.57 16.65 21.42
CA TRP A 83 -17.14 16.51 20.09
C TRP A 83 -17.70 17.86 19.63
N ILE A 84 -17.40 18.26 18.39
CA ILE A 84 -17.83 19.55 17.82
C ILE A 84 -18.75 19.24 16.65
N ASP A 85 -20.02 19.57 16.81
CA ASP A 85 -20.96 19.47 15.70
C ASP A 85 -20.65 20.52 14.61
N LYS A 86 -21.10 20.26 13.39
CA LYS A 86 -20.83 21.13 12.21
C LYS A 86 -21.21 22.60 12.39
N ALA A 87 -22.15 22.90 13.29
CA ALA A 87 -22.55 24.27 13.65
C ALA A 87 -21.57 24.98 14.63
N GLY A 88 -20.74 24.24 15.36
CA GLY A 88 -19.74 24.76 16.31
C GLY A 88 -18.37 25.07 15.70
N ALA A 89 -18.19 24.82 14.40
CA ALA A 89 -16.95 24.99 13.64
C ALA A 89 -16.33 26.40 13.69
N ALA A 90 -17.17 27.43 13.86
CA ALA A 90 -16.76 28.82 13.79
C ALA A 90 -15.89 29.27 14.99
N THR A 91 -15.88 28.50 16.09
CA THR A 91 -15.15 28.82 17.33
C THR A 91 -13.86 28.02 17.49
N VAL A 92 -13.43 27.29 16.46
CA VAL A 92 -12.26 26.39 16.49
C VAL A 92 -10.96 27.21 16.36
N GLY A 93 -10.71 28.06 17.36
CA GLY A 93 -9.44 28.74 17.60
C GLY A 93 -8.83 28.40 18.96
N ALA A 94 -9.57 27.71 19.84
CA ALA A 94 -9.10 27.31 21.16
C ALA A 94 -9.81 26.04 21.61
N ILE A 95 -9.37 24.87 21.13
CA ILE A 95 -9.76 23.64 21.81
C ILE A 95 -8.82 23.46 22.98
N ALA A 96 -9.35 23.73 24.18
CA ALA A 96 -8.72 23.43 25.44
C ALA A 96 -8.46 21.91 25.49
N PHE A 97 -7.20 21.52 25.26
CA PHE A 97 -6.71 20.23 25.74
C PHE A 97 -6.82 20.27 27.26
N ALA A 98 -7.98 19.87 27.81
CA ALA A 98 -8.14 19.78 29.25
C ALA A 98 -7.00 18.88 29.77
N PRO A 99 -6.14 19.39 30.67
CA PRO A 99 -4.97 18.66 31.10
C PRO A 99 -5.40 17.44 31.90
N LEU A 100 -5.40 16.26 31.26
CA LEU A 100 -5.36 14.93 31.86
C LEU A 100 -6.37 14.65 33.02
N ALA A 101 -7.53 15.29 33.03
CA ALA A 101 -8.46 15.24 34.15
C ALA A 101 -9.79 14.53 33.83
N VAL A 102 -9.75 13.29 33.31
CA VAL A 102 -10.84 12.28 33.43
C VAL A 102 -10.15 10.91 33.48
N THR A 103 -9.60 10.56 34.64
CA THR A 103 -10.16 9.61 35.61
C THR A 103 -10.31 8.17 35.10
N ALA A 104 -9.82 7.27 35.93
CA ALA A 104 -9.74 5.84 35.72
C ALA A 104 -11.03 5.26 35.14
N GLY A 105 -10.88 4.45 34.10
CA GLY A 105 -11.94 3.54 33.68
C GLY A 105 -11.77 3.02 32.27
N ILE A 106 -11.54 3.89 31.28
CA ILE A 106 -11.86 3.51 29.89
C ILE A 106 -10.78 3.91 28.85
N GLY A 107 -9.84 4.80 29.19
CA GLY A 107 -8.93 5.42 28.21
C GLY A 107 -7.48 4.91 28.12
N ALA A 108 -7.07 3.85 28.83
CA ALA A 108 -5.65 3.46 28.88
C ALA A 108 -5.15 2.74 27.60
N TRP A 109 -6.05 2.15 26.81
CA TRP A 109 -5.70 1.33 25.63
C TRP A 109 -5.66 2.15 24.32
N MET A 110 -6.53 3.15 24.16
CA MET A 110 -6.56 4.02 22.96
C MET A 110 -5.51 5.14 22.96
N GLN A 111 -4.93 5.49 24.12
CA GLN A 111 -4.09 6.68 24.26
C GLN A 111 -2.62 6.48 23.82
N LYS A 112 -2.07 5.26 23.76
CA LYS A 112 -0.63 5.06 23.46
C LYS A 112 -0.29 4.63 22.03
N LYS A 113 -1.21 4.04 21.28
CA LYS A 113 -0.90 3.51 19.92
C LYS A 113 -1.57 4.28 18.79
N LEU A 114 -2.75 4.83 19.01
CA LEU A 114 -3.54 5.45 17.95
C LEU A 114 -2.82 6.64 17.26
N PRO A 115 -2.15 7.57 17.96
CA PRO A 115 -1.41 8.65 17.31
C PRO A 115 -0.31 8.12 16.38
N GLY A 116 0.46 7.13 16.84
CA GLY A 116 1.48 6.47 16.02
C GLY A 116 0.88 5.82 14.77
N GLU A 117 -0.22 5.09 14.93
CA GLU A 117 -0.90 4.45 13.78
C GLU A 117 -1.48 5.44 12.77
N ILE A 118 -2.00 6.58 13.24
CA ILE A 118 -2.44 7.69 12.37
C ILE A 118 -1.24 8.23 11.59
N PHE A 119 -0.11 8.47 12.27
CA PHE A 119 1.10 8.97 11.62
C PHE A 119 1.66 7.98 10.60
N ASP A 120 1.72 6.70 10.92
CA ASP A 120 2.15 5.64 10.00
C ASP A 120 1.20 5.50 8.81
N PHE A 121 -0.09 5.72 9.02
CA PHE A 121 -1.08 5.76 7.94
C PHE A 121 -0.87 6.95 7.01
N VAL A 122 -0.73 8.16 7.56
CA VAL A 122 -0.52 9.39 6.77
C VAL A 122 0.76 9.31 5.97
N GLU A 123 1.84 8.81 6.56
CA GLU A 123 3.12 8.60 5.87
C GLU A 123 2.96 7.67 4.66
N ARG A 124 2.28 6.53 4.83
CA ARG A 124 1.99 5.61 3.73
C ARG A 124 1.07 6.21 2.67
N PHE A 125 0.07 6.98 3.07
CA PHE A 125 -0.85 7.67 2.16
C PHE A 125 -0.14 8.74 1.32
N ILE A 126 0.81 9.46 1.91
CA ILE A 126 1.64 10.43 1.18
C ILE A 126 2.58 9.71 0.22
N LEU A 127 3.25 8.64 0.67
CA LEU A 127 4.13 7.83 -0.17
C LEU A 127 3.39 7.15 -1.33
N SER A 128 2.09 6.87 -1.20
CA SER A 128 1.26 6.33 -2.29
C SER A 128 0.77 7.40 -3.29
N GLY A 129 1.16 8.67 -3.10
CA GLY A 129 0.70 9.79 -3.91
C GLY A 129 -0.76 10.17 -3.66
N GLY A 130 -1.27 9.95 -2.45
CA GLY A 130 -2.65 10.24 -2.08
C GLY A 130 -3.66 9.20 -2.55
N LYS A 131 -3.20 8.00 -2.90
CA LYS A 131 -4.05 6.86 -3.22
C LYS A 131 -4.38 6.13 -1.91
N SER A 132 -5.67 6.09 -1.56
CA SER A 132 -6.19 5.34 -0.42
C SER A 132 -5.86 3.86 -0.58
N VAL A 133 -4.81 3.40 0.09
CA VAL A 133 -4.48 1.98 0.20
C VAL A 133 -5.36 1.40 1.31
N THR A 134 -6.67 1.41 1.09
CA THR A 134 -7.55 0.43 1.73
C THR A 134 -7.30 -0.89 1.03
N VAL A 135 -6.10 -1.46 1.24
CA VAL A 135 -5.88 -2.89 1.02
C VAL A 135 -6.63 -3.58 2.16
N SER A 136 -7.94 -3.65 1.98
CA SER A 136 -8.66 -4.86 2.33
C SER A 136 -7.96 -5.97 1.55
N MET A 137 -7.51 -7.01 2.26
CA MET A 137 -7.21 -8.34 1.69
C MET A 137 -8.49 -8.99 1.11
N ALA A 138 -9.37 -8.20 0.51
CA ALA A 138 -10.65 -8.54 -0.08
C ALA A 138 -10.95 -7.67 -1.33
N ALA A 139 -9.97 -6.91 -1.84
CA ALA A 139 -9.95 -6.48 -3.24
C ALA A 139 -9.10 -7.46 -4.08
N SER A 140 -9.31 -8.75 -3.83
CA SER A 140 -9.15 -9.77 -4.85
C SER A 140 -10.54 -9.91 -5.46
N LEU A 141 -10.62 -9.97 -6.80
CA LEU A 141 -11.84 -9.99 -7.63
C LEU A 141 -12.31 -8.63 -8.17
N ASP A 142 -11.39 -7.76 -8.58
CA ASP A 142 -11.58 -7.11 -9.88
C ASP A 142 -10.33 -7.33 -10.71
N LYS A 143 -10.50 -8.26 -11.65
CA LYS A 143 -9.56 -8.66 -12.68
C LYS A 143 -9.22 -7.43 -13.53
N GLN A 144 -8.18 -6.69 -13.16
CA GLN A 144 -7.42 -5.98 -14.18
C GLN A 144 -6.52 -7.00 -14.85
N ASP A 145 -7.03 -7.61 -15.93
CA ASP A 145 -6.15 -8.14 -16.97
C ASP A 145 -5.16 -7.01 -17.29
N GLY A 146 -3.87 -7.24 -17.03
CA GLY A 146 -2.88 -6.17 -17.17
C GLY A 146 -1.91 -5.94 -16.02
N GLN A 147 -1.83 -6.77 -14.96
CA GLN A 147 -0.83 -6.57 -13.90
C GLN A 147 -0.10 -7.85 -13.46
N VAL A 148 1.20 -7.72 -13.18
CA VAL A 148 2.08 -8.78 -12.67
C VAL A 148 2.63 -8.41 -11.29
N LEU A 149 2.64 -9.36 -10.36
CA LEU A 149 3.23 -9.17 -9.04
C LEU A 149 4.74 -9.45 -9.08
N CYS A 150 5.52 -8.58 -8.44
CA CYS A 150 6.95 -8.76 -8.33
C CYS A 150 7.27 -9.93 -7.40
N PRO A 151 8.04 -10.95 -7.85
CA PRO A 151 8.39 -12.08 -6.99
C PRO A 151 9.38 -11.71 -5.87
N SER A 152 10.08 -10.57 -5.97
CA SER A 152 11.04 -10.13 -4.96
C SER A 152 10.44 -9.28 -3.84
N CYS A 153 9.46 -8.43 -4.15
CA CYS A 153 8.89 -7.46 -3.19
C CYS A 153 7.36 -7.42 -3.17
N SER A 154 6.70 -8.26 -3.96
CA SER A 154 5.23 -8.35 -4.09
C SER A 154 4.53 -7.08 -4.58
N ALA A 155 5.27 -6.11 -5.12
CA ALA A 155 4.68 -4.92 -5.75
C ALA A 155 3.91 -5.29 -7.02
N ALA A 156 2.74 -4.69 -7.22
CA ALA A 156 2.00 -4.79 -8.48
C ALA A 156 2.63 -3.91 -9.57
N ASN A 157 2.82 -4.47 -10.76
CA ASN A 157 3.44 -3.82 -11.91
C ASN A 157 2.55 -4.01 -13.14
N PRO A 158 2.61 -3.12 -14.14
CA PRO A 158 1.84 -3.28 -15.38
C PRO A 158 2.28 -4.53 -16.16
N GLU A 159 1.35 -5.16 -16.87
CA GLU A 159 1.61 -6.28 -17.77
C GLU A 159 2.59 -5.85 -18.85
N GLY A 160 3.57 -6.72 -19.13
CA GLY A 160 4.68 -6.41 -20.03
C GLY A 160 5.79 -5.56 -19.41
N ALA A 161 5.69 -5.12 -18.16
CA ALA A 161 6.81 -4.48 -17.46
C ALA A 161 8.03 -5.40 -17.43
N LYS A 162 9.19 -4.90 -17.88
CA LYS A 162 10.45 -5.67 -17.87
C LYS A 162 11.09 -5.72 -16.48
N PHE A 163 10.92 -4.65 -15.69
CA PHE A 163 11.50 -4.46 -14.36
C PHE A 163 10.47 -3.91 -13.39
N CYS A 164 10.64 -4.24 -12.11
CA CYS A 164 9.80 -3.77 -11.02
C CYS A 164 10.01 -2.27 -10.81
N THR A 165 8.91 -1.50 -10.78
CA THR A 165 8.95 -0.05 -10.54
C THR A 165 9.32 0.31 -9.10
N VAL A 166 9.30 -0.67 -8.19
CA VAL A 166 9.62 -0.47 -6.76
C VAL A 166 11.04 -0.92 -6.43
N CYS A 167 11.44 -2.12 -6.88
CA CYS A 167 12.72 -2.72 -6.47
C CYS A 167 13.70 -3.00 -7.62
N GLY A 168 13.32 -2.76 -8.88
CA GLY A 168 14.18 -2.98 -10.04
C GLY A 168 14.34 -4.45 -10.49
N SER A 169 13.79 -5.43 -9.77
CA SER A 169 13.87 -6.84 -10.18
C SER A 169 13.18 -7.12 -11.51
N LYS A 170 13.74 -8.03 -12.33
CA LYS A 170 13.16 -8.43 -13.62
C LYS A 170 11.82 -9.19 -13.41
N LEU A 171 10.80 -8.86 -14.20
CA LEU A 171 9.42 -9.36 -14.02
C LEU A 171 8.96 -10.37 -15.09
N GLY A 172 9.73 -10.56 -16.15
CA GLY A 172 9.37 -11.45 -17.26
C GLY A 172 10.57 -11.98 -18.01
N LYS A 173 10.29 -12.88 -18.94
CA LYS A 173 11.26 -13.46 -19.88
C LYS A 173 10.83 -13.17 -21.32
N GLU A 174 11.69 -13.52 -22.27
CA GLU A 174 11.39 -13.40 -23.70
C GLU A 174 10.95 -14.77 -24.24
N CYS A 175 10.00 -14.77 -25.17
CA CYS A 175 9.56 -15.99 -25.82
C CYS A 175 10.70 -16.56 -26.67
N PRO A 176 11.12 -17.83 -26.49
CA PRO A 176 12.21 -18.43 -27.27
C PRO A 176 11.89 -18.58 -28.76
N SER A 177 10.61 -18.53 -29.15
CA SER A 177 10.17 -18.66 -30.54
C SER A 177 10.07 -17.32 -31.28
N CYS A 178 9.53 -16.26 -30.65
CA CYS A 178 9.25 -14.98 -31.32
C CYS A 178 9.91 -13.75 -30.68
N GLY A 179 10.59 -13.89 -29.54
CA GLY A 179 11.24 -12.79 -28.83
C GLY A 179 10.29 -11.86 -28.06
N GLY A 180 8.97 -12.05 -28.15
CA GLY A 180 7.99 -11.24 -27.42
C GLY A 180 8.09 -11.41 -25.90
N ALA A 181 7.84 -10.34 -25.14
CA ALA A 181 7.84 -10.39 -23.68
C ALA A 181 6.71 -11.28 -23.15
N ILE A 182 7.03 -12.17 -22.21
CA ILE A 182 6.11 -13.10 -21.56
C ILE A 182 6.38 -13.15 -20.06
N GLY A 183 5.38 -13.58 -19.29
CA GLY A 183 5.54 -13.83 -17.86
C GLY A 183 6.47 -15.02 -17.57
N LEU A 184 7.01 -15.07 -16.35
CA LEU A 184 7.90 -16.16 -15.92
C LEU A 184 7.20 -17.54 -16.00
N ASP A 185 5.90 -17.59 -15.69
CA ASP A 185 5.10 -18.81 -15.63
C ASP A 185 4.19 -19.02 -16.86
N THR A 186 4.41 -18.28 -17.94
CA THR A 186 3.60 -18.39 -19.16
C THR A 186 3.82 -19.75 -19.85
N LYS A 187 2.76 -20.56 -19.98
CA LYS A 187 2.79 -21.85 -20.72
C LYS A 187 2.71 -21.67 -22.24
N PHE A 188 1.87 -20.76 -22.72
CA PHE A 188 1.68 -20.46 -24.14
C PHE A 188 1.93 -18.99 -24.41
N CYS A 189 2.72 -18.67 -25.43
CA CYS A 189 3.00 -17.29 -25.79
C CYS A 189 1.74 -16.62 -26.36
N PRO A 190 1.27 -15.50 -25.79
CA PRO A 190 0.11 -14.78 -26.32
C PRO A 190 0.39 -14.09 -27.67
N ASN A 191 1.66 -13.86 -28.02
CA ASN A 191 2.05 -13.18 -29.26
C ASN A 191 2.15 -14.12 -30.47
N CYS A 192 2.57 -15.38 -30.28
CA CYS A 192 2.79 -16.32 -31.40
C CYS A 192 2.14 -17.70 -31.21
N GLY A 193 1.55 -17.99 -30.06
CA GLY A 193 0.91 -19.28 -29.77
C GLY A 193 1.88 -20.42 -29.41
N ALA A 194 3.18 -20.19 -29.42
CA ALA A 194 4.17 -21.24 -29.10
C ALA A 194 4.06 -21.71 -27.64
N ASN A 195 4.21 -23.01 -27.41
CA ASN A 195 4.33 -23.58 -26.08
C ASN A 195 5.73 -23.30 -25.52
N VAL A 196 5.82 -22.38 -24.57
CA VAL A 196 7.09 -21.85 -24.06
C VAL A 196 7.94 -22.94 -23.42
N GLN A 197 7.33 -23.87 -22.67
CA GLN A 197 8.05 -24.96 -22.00
C GLN A 197 8.65 -25.94 -23.01
N GLU A 198 7.95 -26.18 -24.11
CA GLU A 198 8.44 -27.06 -25.17
C GLU A 198 9.59 -26.43 -25.96
N GLU A 199 9.48 -25.15 -26.27
CA GLU A 199 10.53 -24.42 -26.97
C GLU A 199 11.78 -24.22 -26.09
N GLU A 200 11.62 -23.98 -24.79
CA GLU A 200 12.75 -23.97 -23.83
C GLU A 200 13.47 -25.32 -23.81
N ARG A 201 12.73 -26.43 -23.83
CA ARG A 201 13.31 -27.78 -23.89
C ARG A 201 14.07 -28.02 -25.19
N LYS A 202 13.50 -27.68 -26.35
CA LYS A 202 14.17 -27.82 -27.66
C LYS A 202 15.42 -26.97 -27.74
N SER A 203 15.37 -25.73 -27.27
CA SER A 203 16.55 -24.85 -27.21
C SER A 203 17.65 -25.38 -26.28
N SER A 204 17.31 -26.31 -25.39
CA SER A 204 18.23 -26.94 -24.44
C SER A 204 18.75 -28.30 -24.92
N ILE A 205 18.39 -28.75 -26.13
CA ILE A 205 18.80 -30.03 -26.71
C ILE A 205 19.61 -29.80 -28.01
N LYS A 206 20.71 -30.54 -28.17
CA LYS A 206 21.52 -30.63 -29.39
C LYS A 206 21.64 -32.10 -29.81
N ASN A 207 21.71 -32.37 -31.10
CA ASN A 207 21.88 -33.73 -31.60
C ASN A 207 23.37 -34.06 -31.70
N CYS A 208 23.74 -35.26 -31.26
CA CYS A 208 25.10 -35.75 -31.40
C CYS A 208 25.45 -35.94 -32.89
N PRO A 209 26.54 -35.35 -33.42
CA PRO A 209 26.88 -35.48 -34.84
C PRO A 209 27.34 -36.89 -35.23
N GLN A 210 27.73 -37.73 -34.26
CA GLN A 210 28.23 -39.08 -34.52
C GLN A 210 27.12 -40.15 -34.49
N CYS A 211 26.17 -40.06 -33.56
CA CYS A 211 25.14 -41.08 -33.36
C CYS A 211 23.70 -40.55 -33.41
N SER A 212 23.52 -39.25 -33.65
CA SER A 212 22.22 -38.57 -33.66
C SER A 212 21.42 -38.55 -32.35
N ASN A 213 21.98 -39.06 -31.24
CA ASN A 213 21.31 -39.02 -29.94
C ASN A 213 21.09 -37.57 -29.45
N GLU A 214 19.92 -37.32 -28.85
CA GLU A 214 19.57 -36.05 -28.23
C GLU A 214 20.38 -35.85 -26.93
N CYS A 215 21.14 -34.75 -26.87
CA CYS A 215 21.99 -34.42 -25.74
C CYS A 215 21.63 -33.02 -25.23
N ALA A 216 21.78 -32.75 -23.94
CA ALA A 216 21.64 -31.38 -23.44
C ALA A 216 22.66 -30.46 -24.14
N VAL A 217 22.30 -29.22 -24.45
CA VAL A 217 23.22 -28.24 -25.07
C VAL A 217 24.45 -28.02 -24.19
N SER A 218 24.27 -28.07 -22.87
CA SER A 218 25.33 -27.98 -21.86
C SER A 218 26.18 -29.26 -21.71
N ALA A 219 25.81 -30.37 -22.36
CA ALA A 219 26.57 -31.62 -22.27
C ALA A 219 27.95 -31.47 -22.93
N LYS A 220 28.99 -31.91 -22.20
CA LYS A 220 30.38 -31.97 -22.69
C LYS A 220 30.67 -33.27 -23.48
N PHE A 221 29.90 -34.32 -23.23
CA PHE A 221 30.03 -35.61 -23.89
C PHE A 221 28.64 -36.20 -24.19
N CYS A 222 28.51 -36.97 -25.26
CA CYS A 222 27.32 -37.75 -25.58
C CYS A 222 27.22 -38.96 -24.65
N THR A 223 26.07 -39.16 -24.01
CA THR A 223 25.84 -40.27 -23.07
C THR A 223 25.75 -41.64 -23.76
N GLU A 224 25.42 -41.68 -25.05
CA GLU A 224 25.25 -42.93 -25.79
C GLU A 224 26.54 -43.41 -26.48
N CYS A 225 27.30 -42.50 -27.11
CA CYS A 225 28.49 -42.89 -27.91
C CYS A 225 29.82 -42.32 -27.39
N GLY A 226 29.80 -41.48 -26.35
CA GLY A 226 31.01 -40.88 -25.80
C GLY A 226 31.62 -39.73 -26.62
N HIS A 227 31.00 -39.34 -27.74
CA HIS A 227 31.45 -38.20 -28.55
C HIS A 227 31.60 -36.95 -27.68
N LYS A 228 32.78 -36.32 -27.72
CA LYS A 228 33.07 -35.09 -26.98
C LYS A 228 32.59 -33.89 -27.79
N PHE A 229 31.72 -33.08 -27.19
CA PHE A 229 31.29 -31.82 -27.78
C PHE A 229 32.38 -30.77 -27.59
N GLU A 230 32.73 -30.05 -28.66
CA GLU A 230 33.56 -28.86 -28.55
C GLU A 230 32.75 -27.73 -27.91
N ALA A 231 33.42 -26.91 -27.09
CA ALA A 231 32.81 -25.84 -26.31
C ALA A 231 32.77 -24.53 -27.10
#